data_AF-A0A800CWQ4-F1
#
_entry.id   AF-A0A800CWQ4-F1
#
_cell.length_a   1.000
_cell.length_b   1.000
_cell.length_c   1.000
_cell.angle_alpha   90.00
_cell.angle_beta   90.00
_cell.angle_gamma   90.00
#
_symmetry.space_group_name_H-M   'P 1'
#
loop_
_entity.id
_entity.type
_entity.pdbx_description
1 polymer ?
#
loop_
_entity_poly.entity_id
_entity_poly.type
_entity_poly.pdbx_seq_one_letter_code
_entity_poly.pdbx_strand_id
1 'polypeptide(L)'
;MTSLLDQLLSWFSVQPQFTQFMLTGLWSFLCGLIFASFCLWFYFQNYCRRVLEHQAAIAVYEKRSLEDKITTGKLLCDTIRQQCAQLTAENNKQSRVISELREQQSLQRSDNARLQTQIEQEQIHTAEKLSLLNEAREQLRLQFAELAAGILEEKSASFSKESQEKFAILLSPFHEQLSSFRQKVDEIHHTETRDRAALQREIASLRSLNQQMSTEAINLTRALKGDKRIQGTWGELVLEKVLEQSALRKGVEYETQAVFRDEKNRFQRPDVVVHLPEGRDIIIDSKVSLIAWERYVSCEDENEQKVLLQSHVRAIGKHVRLLGEKDYGSLTAIRSLDFVLMFMPVEAAFLAAFQADDTLFAEAISRKIILVSPTTLLTTLQTIESIWRYEKQSRNAREIAEKAGALYDKFCSFTEDMERIGKQMNALQNSYESAMVRLSQGRGNLISRVERFPQMGVKAKKKIPKSIIDQADLS
;
A
#
# COMPACT_ATOMS: atom_id res chain seq x y z
N MET A 1 -47.87 138.34 58.05
CA MET A 1 -47.81 136.87 57.96
C MET A 1 -46.84 136.42 56.85
N THR A 2 -45.51 136.59 56.87
CA THR A 2 -44.59 137.41 57.70
C THR A 2 -44.85 137.38 59.21
N SER A 3 -44.22 136.45 59.92
CA SER A 3 -43.98 136.48 61.38
C SER A 3 -43.13 135.28 61.83
N LEU A 4 -43.34 134.08 61.27
CA LEU A 4 -42.60 132.86 61.64
C LEU A 4 -41.32 132.60 60.81
N LEU A 5 -41.24 133.11 59.57
CA LEU A 5 -40.04 132.99 58.75
C LEU A 5 -38.90 133.92 59.21
N ASP A 6 -39.22 135.14 59.63
CA ASP A 6 -38.24 136.12 60.13
C ASP A 6 -37.65 135.74 61.51
N GLN A 7 -38.38 134.96 62.32
CA GLN A 7 -37.87 134.44 63.59
C GLN A 7 -36.95 133.22 63.42
N LEU A 8 -37.09 132.43 62.35
CA LEU A 8 -36.16 131.32 62.06
C LEU A 8 -34.86 131.79 61.40
N LEU A 9 -34.92 132.86 60.59
CA LEU A 9 -33.74 133.42 59.92
C LEU A 9 -32.77 134.17 60.85
N SER A 10 -33.25 134.73 61.96
CA SER A 10 -32.39 135.45 62.93
C SER A 10 -31.62 134.54 63.89
N TRP A 11 -32.00 133.26 64.03
CA TRP A 11 -31.24 132.28 64.84
C TRP A 11 -30.05 131.69 64.06
N PHE A 12 -30.08 131.74 62.73
CA PHE A 12 -29.06 131.13 61.86
C PHE A 12 -27.84 132.02 61.58
N SER A 13 -27.85 133.30 61.99
CA SER A 13 -26.84 134.29 61.62
C SER A 13 -25.67 134.45 62.60
N VAL A 14 -25.60 133.66 63.67
CA VAL A 14 -24.73 133.97 64.84
C VAL A 14 -23.49 133.07 65.02
N GLN A 15 -23.37 131.88 64.39
CA GLN A 15 -22.13 131.09 64.45
C GLN A 15 -21.75 130.34 63.15
N PRO A 16 -20.70 130.77 62.41
CA PRO A 16 -20.24 130.09 61.20
C PRO A 16 -19.37 128.83 61.43
N GLN A 17 -18.92 128.56 62.66
CA GLN A 17 -18.08 127.38 62.96
C GLN A 17 -18.90 126.08 63.12
N PHE A 18 -20.14 126.17 63.62
CA PHE A 18 -20.98 124.99 63.87
C PHE A 18 -21.49 124.34 62.57
N THR A 19 -21.83 125.16 61.57
CA THR A 19 -22.27 124.68 60.25
C THR A 19 -21.16 123.98 59.48
N GLN A 20 -19.91 124.47 59.55
CA GLN A 20 -18.76 123.79 58.95
C GLN A 20 -18.49 122.43 59.59
N PHE A 21 -18.49 122.33 60.92
CA PHE A 21 -18.27 121.05 61.61
C PHE A 21 -19.35 120.01 61.26
N MET A 22 -20.63 120.41 61.26
CA MET A 22 -21.74 119.55 60.86
C MET A 22 -21.62 119.09 59.40
N LEU A 23 -21.25 120.00 58.48
CA LEU A 23 -20.99 119.63 57.08
C LEU A 23 -19.82 118.65 56.95
N THR A 24 -18.68 118.88 57.61
CA THR A 24 -17.54 117.95 57.54
C THR A 24 -17.84 116.58 58.15
N GLY A 25 -18.61 116.53 59.24
CA GLY A 25 -19.06 115.27 59.83
C GLY A 25 -20.05 114.52 58.94
N LEU A 26 -20.98 115.23 58.29
CA LEU A 26 -21.96 114.64 57.39
C LEU A 26 -21.30 114.13 56.09
N TRP A 27 -20.30 114.85 55.55
CA TRP A 27 -19.47 114.38 54.44
C TRP A 27 -18.61 113.17 54.82
N SER A 28 -17.97 113.14 55.99
CA SER A 28 -17.17 111.99 56.42
C SER A 28 -18.03 110.74 56.66
N PHE A 29 -19.25 110.92 57.19
CA PHE A 29 -20.24 109.86 57.34
C PHE A 29 -20.73 109.33 55.97
N LEU A 30 -21.01 110.20 55.01
CA LEU A 30 -21.35 109.83 53.63
C LEU A 30 -20.21 109.05 52.95
N CYS A 31 -18.96 109.52 53.05
CA CYS A 31 -17.80 108.80 52.54
C CYS A 31 -17.62 107.44 53.23
N GLY A 32 -17.86 107.35 54.54
CA GLY A 32 -17.83 106.09 55.30
C GLY A 32 -18.89 105.09 54.82
N LEU A 33 -20.12 105.55 54.57
CA LEU A 33 -21.20 104.72 54.02
C LEU A 33 -20.90 104.25 52.59
N ILE A 34 -20.36 105.13 51.74
CA ILE A 34 -19.95 104.78 50.37
C ILE A 34 -18.82 103.74 50.40
N PHE A 35 -17.82 103.92 51.27
CA PHE A 35 -16.72 102.97 51.43
C PHE A 35 -17.19 101.62 51.99
N ALA A 36 -18.05 101.62 53.01
CA ALA A 36 -18.65 100.40 53.55
C ALA A 36 -19.50 99.66 52.50
N SER A 37 -20.29 100.38 51.70
CA SER A 37 -21.06 99.84 50.58
C SER A 37 -20.15 99.24 49.50
N PHE A 38 -19.06 99.93 49.15
CA PHE A 38 -18.07 99.43 48.20
C PHE A 38 -17.35 98.18 48.71
N CYS A 39 -16.98 98.13 49.99
CA CYS A 39 -16.38 96.94 50.62
C CYS A 39 -17.38 95.76 50.69
N LEU A 40 -18.66 96.01 51.01
CA LEU A 40 -19.72 95.00 50.96
C LEU A 40 -19.95 94.48 49.54
N TRP A 41 -20.01 95.37 48.55
CA TRP A 41 -20.13 95.02 47.13
C TRP A 41 -18.93 94.19 46.66
N PHE A 42 -17.70 94.60 46.99
CA PHE A 42 -16.48 93.87 46.63
C PHE A 42 -16.41 92.50 47.32
N TYR A 43 -16.75 92.42 48.61
CA TYR A 43 -16.81 91.15 49.34
C TYR A 43 -17.87 90.21 48.75
N PHE A 44 -19.07 90.72 48.47
CA PHE A 44 -20.16 89.96 47.85
C PHE A 44 -19.80 89.52 46.43
N GLN A 45 -19.20 90.39 45.61
CA GLN A 45 -18.72 90.07 44.27
C GLN A 45 -17.66 88.96 44.30
N ASN A 46 -16.71 89.04 45.23
CA ASN A 46 -15.65 88.03 45.37
C ASN A 46 -16.17 86.71 45.96
N TYR A 47 -17.17 86.76 46.84
CA TYR A 47 -17.90 85.59 47.35
C TYR A 47 -18.69 84.89 46.22
N CYS A 48 -19.53 85.62 45.49
CA CYS A 48 -20.26 85.11 44.33
C CYS A 48 -19.33 84.52 43.27
N ARG A 49 -18.19 85.19 43.00
CA ARG A 49 -17.16 84.68 42.09
C ARG A 49 -16.60 83.33 42.55
N ARG A 50 -16.21 83.19 43.82
CA ARG A 50 -15.73 81.91 44.37
C ARG A 50 -16.78 80.80 44.32
N VAL A 51 -18.06 81.11 44.59
CA VAL A 51 -19.15 80.13 44.49
C VAL A 51 -19.36 79.68 43.04
N LEU A 52 -19.32 80.61 42.08
CA LEU A 52 -19.37 80.30 40.65
C LEU A 52 -18.16 79.46 40.19
N GLU A 53 -16.94 79.80 40.62
CA GLU A 53 -15.73 79.04 40.30
C GLU A 53 -15.79 77.61 40.89
N HIS A 54 -16.31 77.43 42.11
CA HIS A 54 -16.54 76.10 42.69
C HIS A 54 -17.62 75.29 41.96
N GLN A 55 -18.77 75.90 41.61
CA GLN A 55 -19.80 75.18 40.85
C GLN A 55 -19.33 74.82 39.43
N ALA A 56 -18.56 75.69 38.77
CA ALA A 56 -17.94 75.40 37.49
C ALA A 56 -16.94 74.24 37.60
N ALA A 57 -16.11 74.20 38.65
CA ALA A 57 -15.18 73.11 38.89
C ALA A 57 -15.88 71.76 39.11
N ILE A 58 -16.98 71.74 39.88
CA ILE A 58 -17.82 70.54 40.09
C ILE A 58 -18.43 70.08 38.76
N ALA A 59 -19.04 70.98 37.99
CA ALA A 59 -19.65 70.65 36.71
C ALA A 59 -18.63 70.11 35.67
N VAL A 60 -17.41 70.66 35.65
CA VAL A 60 -16.31 70.15 34.81
C VAL A 60 -15.87 68.76 35.27
N TYR A 61 -15.79 68.51 36.58
CA TYR A 61 -15.45 67.19 37.13
C TYR A 61 -16.52 66.13 36.82
N GLU A 62 -17.80 66.45 37.02
CA GLU A 62 -18.91 65.55 36.68
C GLU A 62 -18.95 65.25 35.18
N LYS A 63 -18.79 66.27 34.33
CA LYS A 63 -18.71 66.09 32.88
C LYS A 63 -17.57 65.16 32.48
N ARG A 64 -16.37 65.35 33.04
CA ARG A 64 -15.20 64.50 32.76
C ARG A 64 -15.40 63.06 33.22
N SER A 65 -15.97 62.86 34.41
CA SER A 65 -16.38 61.54 34.93
C SER A 65 -17.41 60.85 34.04
N LEU A 66 -18.35 61.60 33.46
CA LEU A 66 -19.30 61.10 32.46
C LEU A 66 -18.62 60.76 31.13
N GLU A 67 -17.71 61.58 30.63
CA GLU A 67 -16.92 61.32 29.42
C GLU A 67 -16.03 60.07 29.58
N ASP A 68 -15.40 59.86 30.74
CA ASP A 68 -14.60 58.66 31.06
C ASP A 68 -15.49 57.39 31.15
N LYS A 69 -16.70 57.49 31.70
CA LYS A 69 -17.69 56.40 31.70
C LYS A 69 -18.21 56.08 30.29
N ILE A 70 -18.38 57.09 29.44
CA ILE A 70 -18.82 56.92 28.04
C ILE A 70 -17.70 56.30 27.19
N THR A 71 -16.44 56.70 27.38
CA THR A 71 -15.31 56.13 26.63
C THR A 71 -15.01 54.70 27.04
N THR A 72 -15.00 54.39 28.35
CA THR A 72 -14.87 53.00 28.85
C THR A 72 -16.05 52.12 28.41
N GLY A 73 -17.29 52.63 28.45
CA GLY A 73 -18.46 51.93 27.94
C GLY A 73 -18.38 51.63 26.44
N LYS A 74 -17.93 52.58 25.62
CA LYS A 74 -17.68 52.37 24.18
C LYS A 74 -16.63 51.29 23.93
N LEU A 75 -15.49 51.35 24.64
CA LEU A 75 -14.40 50.38 24.51
C LEU A 75 -14.88 48.95 24.85
N LEU A 76 -15.71 48.81 25.90
CA LEU A 76 -16.33 47.54 26.27
C LEU A 76 -17.31 47.05 25.20
N CYS A 77 -18.17 47.92 24.67
CA CYS A 77 -19.08 47.58 23.57
C CYS A 77 -18.34 47.12 22.31
N ASP A 78 -17.23 47.76 21.95
CA ASP A 78 -16.44 47.38 20.77
C ASP A 78 -15.65 46.08 21.00
N THR A 79 -15.18 45.83 22.21
CA THR A 79 -14.59 44.54 22.61
C THR A 79 -15.61 43.39 22.52
N ILE A 80 -16.83 43.60 23.05
CA ILE A 80 -17.92 42.63 22.96
C ILE A 80 -18.32 42.39 21.50
N ARG A 81 -18.41 43.44 20.67
CA ARG A 81 -18.66 43.30 19.22
C ARG A 81 -17.61 42.45 18.52
N GLN A 82 -16.33 42.64 18.83
CA GLN A 82 -15.24 41.83 18.26
C GLN A 82 -15.36 40.35 18.69
N GLN A 83 -15.65 40.08 19.97
CA GLN A 83 -15.87 38.72 20.47
C GLN A 83 -17.09 38.06 19.80
N CYS A 84 -18.21 38.77 19.66
CA CYS A 84 -19.38 38.28 18.93
C CYS A 84 -19.08 38.02 17.43
N ALA A 85 -18.28 38.87 16.79
CA ALA A 85 -17.85 38.66 15.40
C ALA A 85 -16.94 37.43 15.24
N GLN A 86 -16.03 37.19 16.21
CA GLN A 86 -15.18 36.00 16.22
C GLN A 86 -16.01 34.72 16.46
N LEU A 87 -16.88 34.72 17.46
CA LEU A 87 -17.76 33.57 17.77
C LEU A 87 -18.72 33.25 16.62
N THR A 88 -19.26 34.25 15.92
CA THR A 88 -20.11 34.01 14.74
C THR A 88 -19.29 33.48 13.55
N ALA A 89 -18.08 33.97 13.32
CA ALA A 89 -17.19 33.43 12.30
C ALA A 89 -16.79 31.97 12.57
N GLU A 90 -16.50 31.64 13.83
CA GLU A 90 -16.14 30.28 14.24
C GLU A 90 -17.33 29.31 14.18
N ASN A 91 -18.52 29.72 14.63
CA ASN A 91 -19.74 28.93 14.51
C ASN A 91 -20.15 28.69 13.03
N ASN A 92 -19.96 29.70 12.17
CA ASN A 92 -20.12 29.53 10.72
C ASN A 92 -19.10 28.53 10.13
N LYS A 93 -17.85 28.54 10.60
CA LYS A 93 -16.81 27.58 10.17
C LYS A 93 -17.15 26.16 10.64
N GLN A 94 -17.55 25.98 11.90
CA GLN A 94 -18.00 24.69 12.45
C GLN A 94 -19.23 24.17 11.69
N SER A 95 -20.20 25.04 11.40
CA SER A 95 -21.40 24.67 10.63
C SER A 95 -21.06 24.14 9.22
N ARG A 96 -20.09 24.75 8.52
CA ARG A 96 -19.60 24.25 7.22
C ARG A 96 -18.96 22.87 7.31
N VAL A 97 -18.06 22.68 8.28
CA VAL A 97 -17.41 21.37 8.52
C VAL A 97 -18.47 20.30 8.85
N ILE A 98 -19.50 20.65 9.64
CA ILE A 98 -20.61 19.73 9.94
C ILE A 98 -21.44 19.40 8.70
N SER A 99 -21.67 20.33 7.77
CA SER A 99 -22.33 20.01 6.49
C SER A 99 -21.48 19.11 5.60
N GLU A 100 -20.19 19.38 5.48
CA GLU A 100 -19.24 18.57 4.68
C GLU A 100 -19.14 17.13 5.22
N LEU A 101 -19.01 16.96 6.54
CA LEU A 101 -19.00 15.63 7.17
C LEU A 101 -20.33 14.88 6.98
N ARG A 102 -21.47 15.58 7.01
CA ARG A 102 -22.79 14.97 6.77
C ARG A 102 -22.95 14.52 5.31
N GLU A 103 -22.43 15.28 4.37
CA GLU A 103 -22.43 14.91 2.95
C GLU A 103 -21.53 13.68 2.71
N GLN A 104 -20.30 13.68 3.25
CA GLN A 104 -19.41 12.52 3.20
C GLN A 104 -20.03 11.27 3.87
N GLN A 105 -20.68 11.41 5.03
CA GLN A 105 -21.35 10.30 5.70
C GLN A 105 -22.56 9.79 4.88
N SER A 106 -23.27 10.67 4.17
CA SER A 106 -24.36 10.28 3.26
C SER A 106 -23.84 9.47 2.07
N LEU A 107 -22.76 9.94 1.42
CA LEU A 107 -22.06 9.23 0.35
C LEU A 107 -21.57 7.85 0.81
N GLN A 108 -20.85 7.78 1.93
CA GLN A 108 -20.37 6.51 2.49
C GLN A 108 -21.51 5.54 2.84
N ARG A 109 -22.65 6.02 3.33
CA ARG A 109 -23.83 5.17 3.57
C ARG A 109 -24.44 4.65 2.27
N SER A 110 -24.51 5.49 1.23
CA SER A 110 -24.98 5.10 -0.10
C SER A 110 -24.06 4.05 -0.75
N ASP A 111 -22.75 4.23 -0.67
CA ASP A 111 -21.77 3.27 -1.18
C ASP A 111 -21.80 1.95 -0.41
N ASN A 112 -21.90 1.96 0.93
CA ASN A 112 -22.05 0.74 1.72
C ASN A 112 -23.35 0.00 1.38
N ALA A 113 -24.48 0.71 1.25
CA ALA A 113 -25.74 0.10 0.85
C ALA A 113 -25.63 -0.54 -0.55
N ARG A 114 -25.03 0.17 -1.53
CA ARG A 114 -24.79 -0.36 -2.88
C ARG A 114 -23.92 -1.62 -2.86
N LEU A 115 -22.80 -1.60 -2.13
CA LEU A 115 -21.89 -2.76 -2.00
C LEU A 115 -22.60 -3.95 -1.33
N GLN A 116 -23.41 -3.70 -0.30
CA GLN A 116 -24.14 -4.75 0.39
C GLN A 116 -25.22 -5.39 -0.50
N THR A 117 -25.95 -4.61 -1.29
CA THR A 117 -26.86 -5.13 -2.33
C THR A 117 -26.10 -5.92 -3.41
N GLN A 118 -24.92 -5.47 -3.85
CA GLN A 118 -24.10 -6.21 -4.82
C GLN A 118 -23.66 -7.57 -4.28
N ILE A 119 -23.19 -7.64 -3.03
CA ILE A 119 -22.82 -8.91 -2.37
C ILE A 119 -24.02 -9.85 -2.25
N GLU A 120 -25.19 -9.33 -1.86
CA GLU A 120 -26.43 -10.12 -1.75
C GLU A 120 -26.87 -10.65 -3.13
N GLN A 121 -26.79 -9.83 -4.18
CA GLN A 121 -27.05 -10.25 -5.56
C GLN A 121 -26.06 -11.30 -6.06
N GLU A 122 -24.76 -11.17 -5.78
CA GLU A 122 -23.76 -12.20 -6.14
C GLU A 122 -24.01 -13.52 -5.41
N GLN A 123 -24.41 -13.48 -4.13
CA GLN A 123 -24.74 -14.67 -3.35
C GLN A 123 -25.97 -15.39 -3.89
N ILE A 124 -27.06 -14.65 -4.17
CA ILE A 124 -28.27 -15.20 -4.79
C ILE A 124 -27.93 -15.81 -6.16
N HIS A 125 -27.23 -15.07 -7.01
CA HIS A 125 -26.88 -15.51 -8.36
C HIS A 125 -25.92 -16.74 -8.35
N THR A 126 -25.06 -16.86 -7.35
CA THR A 126 -24.20 -18.04 -7.14
C THR A 126 -25.02 -19.25 -6.68
N ALA A 127 -25.99 -19.05 -5.77
CA ALA A 127 -26.92 -20.11 -5.34
C ALA A 127 -27.80 -20.60 -6.50
N GLU A 128 -28.34 -19.69 -7.32
CA GLU A 128 -29.08 -20.02 -8.56
C GLU A 128 -28.23 -20.84 -9.53
N LYS A 129 -26.98 -20.42 -9.80
CA LYS A 129 -26.03 -21.16 -10.64
C LYS A 129 -25.75 -22.57 -10.11
N LEU A 130 -25.56 -22.73 -8.81
CA LEU A 130 -25.36 -24.04 -8.18
C LEU A 130 -26.61 -24.92 -8.26
N SER A 131 -27.80 -24.35 -8.11
CA SER A 131 -29.06 -25.08 -8.28
C SER A 131 -29.23 -25.54 -9.74
N LEU A 132 -29.04 -24.65 -10.70
CA LEU A 132 -29.13 -24.93 -12.13
C LEU A 132 -28.13 -26.02 -12.57
N LEU A 133 -26.89 -25.98 -12.07
CA LEU A 133 -25.88 -27.00 -12.35
C LEU A 133 -26.27 -28.38 -11.78
N ASN A 134 -26.83 -28.42 -10.57
CA ASN A 134 -27.31 -29.68 -9.98
C ASN A 134 -28.53 -30.24 -10.72
N GLU A 135 -29.48 -29.38 -11.10
CA GLU A 135 -30.68 -29.76 -11.84
C GLU A 135 -30.34 -30.24 -13.26
N ALA A 136 -29.45 -29.54 -13.96
CA ALA A 136 -28.90 -29.99 -15.25
C ALA A 136 -28.15 -31.33 -15.11
N ARG A 137 -27.42 -31.55 -14.00
CA ARG A 137 -26.73 -32.83 -13.75
C ARG A 137 -27.71 -33.98 -13.54
N GLU A 138 -28.80 -33.78 -12.81
CA GLU A 138 -29.83 -34.81 -12.63
C GLU A 138 -30.68 -35.03 -13.89
N GLN A 139 -31.01 -33.98 -14.66
CA GLN A 139 -31.65 -34.13 -15.97
C GLN A 139 -30.75 -34.90 -16.95
N LEU A 140 -29.46 -34.59 -17.02
CA LEU A 140 -28.51 -35.37 -17.82
C LEU A 140 -28.44 -36.82 -17.34
N ARG A 141 -28.43 -37.08 -16.02
CA ARG A 141 -28.44 -38.45 -15.47
C ARG A 141 -29.70 -39.22 -15.86
N LEU A 142 -30.87 -38.58 -15.82
CA LEU A 142 -32.14 -39.19 -16.22
C LEU A 142 -32.19 -39.43 -17.74
N GLN A 143 -31.82 -38.45 -18.56
CA GLN A 143 -31.74 -38.63 -20.02
C GLN A 143 -30.71 -39.69 -20.41
N PHE A 144 -29.57 -39.80 -19.72
CA PHE A 144 -28.63 -40.90 -19.92
C PHE A 144 -29.22 -42.26 -19.55
N ALA A 145 -30.01 -42.35 -18.47
CA ALA A 145 -30.66 -43.60 -18.08
C ALA A 145 -31.76 -44.01 -19.09
N GLU A 146 -32.54 -43.04 -19.58
CA GLU A 146 -33.58 -43.25 -20.59
C GLU A 146 -33.00 -43.59 -21.96
N LEU A 147 -31.97 -42.88 -22.42
CA LEU A 147 -31.22 -43.22 -23.65
C LEU A 147 -30.52 -44.57 -23.53
N ALA A 148 -29.92 -44.89 -22.38
CA ALA A 148 -29.32 -46.20 -22.17
C ALA A 148 -30.36 -47.32 -22.23
N ALA A 149 -31.53 -47.14 -21.60
CA ALA A 149 -32.62 -48.10 -21.65
C ALA A 149 -33.18 -48.24 -23.07
N GLY A 150 -33.49 -47.13 -23.75
CA GLY A 150 -34.02 -47.12 -25.12
C GLY A 150 -33.06 -47.71 -26.15
N ILE A 151 -31.77 -47.37 -26.09
CA ILE A 151 -30.74 -47.98 -26.97
C ILE A 151 -30.58 -49.47 -26.67
N LEU A 152 -30.65 -49.88 -25.39
CA LEU A 152 -30.57 -51.29 -25.02
C LEU A 152 -31.78 -52.07 -25.55
N GLU A 153 -32.99 -51.51 -25.45
CA GLU A 153 -34.25 -52.16 -25.87
C GLU A 153 -34.40 -52.19 -27.41
N GLU A 154 -34.12 -51.08 -28.10
CA GLU A 154 -34.16 -50.96 -29.56
C GLU A 154 -33.10 -51.83 -30.26
N LYS A 155 -31.94 -52.08 -29.62
CA LYS A 155 -30.88 -52.96 -30.17
C LYS A 155 -30.91 -54.40 -29.66
N SER A 156 -31.57 -54.69 -28.53
CA SER A 156 -31.73 -56.05 -27.98
C SER A 156 -32.40 -57.00 -28.97
N ALA A 157 -33.36 -56.50 -29.76
CA ALA A 157 -34.08 -57.26 -30.77
C ALA A 157 -33.20 -57.83 -31.92
N SER A 158 -31.90 -57.54 -31.99
CA SER A 158 -31.03 -57.99 -33.09
C SER A 158 -29.57 -58.30 -32.76
N PHE A 159 -29.13 -58.31 -31.49
CA PHE A 159 -27.70 -58.47 -31.17
C PHE A 159 -27.36 -59.55 -30.14
N SER A 160 -26.66 -60.60 -30.59
CA SER A 160 -26.19 -61.72 -29.79
C SER A 160 -24.70 -61.61 -29.47
N LYS A 161 -24.35 -61.74 -28.17
CA LYS A 161 -23.04 -61.96 -27.51
C LYS A 161 -21.77 -61.22 -27.99
N GLU A 162 -21.45 -61.18 -29.29
CA GLU A 162 -20.18 -60.67 -29.82
C GLU A 162 -19.96 -59.15 -29.59
N SER A 163 -21.04 -58.37 -29.49
CA SER A 163 -20.95 -56.93 -29.16
C SER A 163 -20.66 -56.67 -27.68
N GLN A 164 -20.89 -57.62 -26.77
CA GLN A 164 -20.75 -57.37 -25.34
C GLN A 164 -19.27 -57.20 -24.95
N GLU A 165 -18.38 -57.99 -25.56
CA GLU A 165 -16.93 -57.85 -25.44
C GLU A 165 -16.41 -56.57 -26.13
N LYS A 166 -16.95 -56.23 -27.30
CA LYS A 166 -16.56 -55.02 -28.05
C LYS A 166 -16.97 -53.72 -27.33
N PHE A 167 -18.12 -53.70 -26.64
CA PHE A 167 -18.52 -52.56 -25.81
C PHE A 167 -17.67 -52.40 -24.55
N ALA A 168 -17.25 -53.49 -23.90
CA ALA A 168 -16.34 -53.42 -22.76
C ALA A 168 -14.99 -52.77 -23.15
N ILE A 169 -14.46 -53.12 -24.33
CA ILE A 169 -13.23 -52.54 -24.89
C ILE A 169 -13.39 -51.04 -25.22
N LEU A 170 -14.56 -50.62 -25.72
CA LEU A 170 -14.84 -49.21 -26.04
C LEU A 170 -15.12 -48.33 -24.81
N LEU A 171 -15.66 -48.90 -23.72
CA LEU A 171 -15.97 -48.17 -22.49
C LEU A 171 -14.81 -48.13 -21.49
N SER A 172 -13.86 -49.08 -21.57
CA SER A 172 -12.68 -49.12 -20.68
C SER A 172 -11.85 -47.83 -20.71
N PRO A 173 -11.51 -47.22 -21.88
CA PRO A 173 -10.78 -45.96 -21.93
C PRO A 173 -11.52 -44.81 -21.26
N PHE A 174 -12.85 -44.79 -21.35
CA PHE A 174 -13.68 -43.76 -20.73
C PHE A 174 -13.72 -43.94 -19.20
N HIS A 175 -13.76 -45.18 -18.71
CA HIS A 175 -13.66 -45.47 -17.28
C HIS A 175 -12.26 -45.12 -16.73
N GLU A 176 -11.19 -45.42 -17.45
CA GLU A 176 -9.83 -45.00 -17.09
C GLU A 176 -9.66 -43.47 -17.10
N GLN A 177 -10.23 -42.77 -18.09
CA GLN A 177 -10.23 -41.30 -18.12
C GLN A 177 -11.03 -40.69 -16.97
N LEU A 178 -12.21 -41.23 -16.61
CA LEU A 178 -12.95 -40.73 -15.45
C LEU A 178 -12.24 -41.02 -14.12
N SER A 179 -11.59 -42.19 -14.01
CA SER A 179 -10.85 -42.60 -12.84
C SER A 179 -9.60 -41.75 -12.63
N SER A 180 -8.82 -41.55 -13.70
CA SER A 180 -7.65 -40.68 -13.69
C SER A 180 -8.01 -39.21 -13.51
N PHE A 181 -9.12 -38.71 -14.08
CA PHE A 181 -9.62 -37.36 -13.82
C PHE A 181 -9.99 -37.17 -12.34
N ARG A 182 -10.75 -38.11 -11.76
CA ARG A 182 -11.09 -38.10 -10.33
C ARG A 182 -9.82 -38.11 -9.47
N GLN A 183 -8.88 -39.01 -9.76
CA GLN A 183 -7.61 -39.08 -9.06
C GLN A 183 -6.81 -37.77 -9.18
N LYS A 184 -6.87 -37.09 -10.33
CA LYS A 184 -6.24 -35.77 -10.54
C LYS A 184 -6.91 -34.66 -9.74
N VAL A 185 -8.24 -34.66 -9.64
CA VAL A 185 -9.00 -33.70 -8.83
C VAL A 185 -8.72 -33.91 -7.34
N ASP A 186 -8.72 -35.16 -6.86
CA ASP A 186 -8.37 -35.49 -5.47
C ASP A 186 -6.90 -35.13 -5.18
N GLU A 187 -5.97 -35.38 -6.11
CA GLU A 187 -4.55 -34.99 -6.00
C GLU A 187 -4.37 -33.45 -5.95
N ILE A 188 -5.10 -32.70 -6.78
CA ILE A 188 -5.08 -31.22 -6.77
C ILE A 188 -5.60 -30.69 -5.43
N HIS A 189 -6.74 -31.18 -4.94
CA HIS A 189 -7.29 -30.75 -3.65
C HIS A 189 -6.38 -31.12 -2.47
N HIS A 190 -5.75 -32.30 -2.48
CA HIS A 190 -4.75 -32.67 -1.48
C HIS A 190 -3.50 -31.77 -1.55
N THR A 191 -3.04 -31.41 -2.75
CA THR A 191 -1.89 -30.51 -2.94
C THR A 191 -2.21 -29.10 -2.46
N GLU A 192 -3.35 -28.52 -2.88
CA GLU A 192 -3.79 -27.19 -2.43
C GLU A 192 -3.97 -27.12 -0.90
N THR A 193 -4.55 -28.16 -0.30
CA THR A 193 -4.71 -28.25 1.17
C THR A 193 -3.35 -28.31 1.87
N ARG A 194 -2.39 -29.05 1.30
CA ARG A 194 -1.03 -29.20 1.83
C ARG A 194 -0.23 -27.90 1.72
N ASP A 195 -0.39 -27.18 0.62
CA ASP A 195 0.25 -25.88 0.36
C ASP A 195 -0.35 -24.79 1.27
N ARG A 196 -1.68 -24.75 1.44
CA ARG A 196 -2.33 -23.89 2.44
C ARG A 196 -1.83 -24.20 3.86
N ALA A 197 -1.70 -25.47 4.23
CA ALA A 197 -1.17 -25.88 5.53
C ALA A 197 0.35 -25.64 5.69
N ALA A 198 1.11 -25.55 4.59
CA ALA A 198 2.49 -25.08 4.60
C ALA A 198 2.54 -23.56 4.83
N LEU A 199 1.83 -22.79 4.01
CA LEU A 199 1.73 -21.33 4.12
C LEU A 199 1.26 -20.89 5.52
N GLN A 200 0.28 -21.57 6.11
CA GLN A 200 -0.22 -21.26 7.45
C GLN A 200 0.82 -21.54 8.54
N ARG A 201 1.69 -22.55 8.36
CA ARG A 201 2.85 -22.80 9.23
C ARG A 201 3.95 -21.77 9.02
N GLU A 202 4.20 -21.36 7.77
CA GLU A 202 5.12 -20.26 7.43
C GLU A 202 4.72 -18.97 8.15
N ILE A 203 3.44 -18.57 8.04
CA ILE A 203 2.87 -17.40 8.71
C ILE A 203 2.94 -17.53 10.24
N ALA A 204 2.67 -18.70 10.80
CA ALA A 204 2.80 -18.94 12.24
C ALA A 204 4.25 -18.86 12.72
N SER A 205 5.19 -19.38 11.93
CA SER A 205 6.64 -19.27 12.16
C SER A 205 7.10 -17.81 12.13
N LEU A 206 6.74 -17.08 11.06
CA LEU A 206 6.99 -15.64 10.91
C LEU A 206 6.46 -14.84 12.11
N ARG A 207 5.23 -15.13 12.57
CA ARG A 207 4.63 -14.47 13.75
C ARG A 207 5.39 -14.77 15.04
N SER A 208 5.72 -16.05 15.28
CA SER A 208 6.47 -16.48 16.46
C SER A 208 7.87 -15.85 16.50
N LEU A 209 8.57 -15.88 15.36
CA LEU A 209 9.89 -15.33 15.18
C LEU A 209 9.90 -13.80 15.31
N ASN A 210 8.90 -13.11 14.77
CA ASN A 210 8.72 -11.66 14.94
C ASN A 210 8.55 -11.32 16.43
N GLN A 211 7.73 -12.08 17.16
CA GLN A 211 7.55 -11.89 18.60
C GLN A 211 8.84 -12.14 19.40
N GLN A 212 9.64 -13.15 19.02
CA GLN A 212 10.98 -13.38 19.57
C GLN A 212 11.95 -12.23 19.24
N MET A 213 12.09 -11.86 17.96
CA MET A 213 12.96 -10.77 17.52
C MET A 213 12.60 -9.42 18.14
N SER A 214 11.31 -9.10 18.28
CA SER A 214 10.86 -7.88 18.95
C SER A 214 11.26 -7.87 20.44
N THR A 215 11.12 -9.01 21.12
CA THR A 215 11.54 -9.18 22.52
C THR A 215 13.06 -9.11 22.66
N GLU A 216 13.82 -9.79 21.79
CA GLU A 216 15.28 -9.72 21.74
C GLU A 216 15.77 -8.30 21.41
N ALA A 217 15.15 -7.62 20.45
CA ALA A 217 15.48 -6.24 20.09
C ALA A 217 15.26 -5.28 21.26
N ILE A 218 14.16 -5.41 22.02
CA ILE A 218 13.89 -4.58 23.21
C ILE A 218 14.91 -4.88 24.32
N ASN A 219 15.14 -6.16 24.63
CA ASN A 219 16.08 -6.58 25.66
C ASN A 219 17.53 -6.19 25.33
N LEU A 220 17.92 -6.32 24.06
CA LEU A 220 19.26 -5.99 23.59
C LEU A 220 19.45 -4.47 23.41
N THR A 221 18.42 -3.71 23.02
CA THR A 221 18.47 -2.23 23.06
C THR A 221 18.74 -1.74 24.48
N ARG A 222 18.16 -2.39 25.49
CA ARG A 222 18.44 -2.11 26.92
C ARG A 222 19.85 -2.55 27.36
N ALA A 223 20.39 -3.64 26.80
CA ALA A 223 21.72 -4.15 27.12
C ALA A 223 22.87 -3.39 26.40
N LEU A 224 22.64 -2.89 25.18
CA LEU A 224 23.61 -2.16 24.36
C LEU A 224 23.60 -0.64 24.61
N LYS A 225 23.40 -0.26 25.87
CA LYS A 225 23.25 1.14 26.28
C LYS A 225 24.55 1.91 26.04
N GLY A 226 24.51 2.89 25.13
CA GLY A 226 25.59 3.87 24.94
C GLY A 226 26.71 3.55 23.93
N ASP A 227 26.84 2.34 23.38
CA ASP A 227 27.86 2.07 22.34
C ASP A 227 27.28 2.09 20.92
N LYS A 228 27.52 3.20 20.23
CA LYS A 228 27.13 3.46 18.84
C LYS A 228 27.74 2.48 17.83
N ARG A 229 28.91 1.89 18.12
CA ARG A 229 29.55 0.90 17.24
C ARG A 229 28.82 -0.44 17.32
N ILE A 230 28.50 -0.88 18.54
CA ILE A 230 27.82 -2.18 18.75
C ILE A 230 26.38 -2.13 18.23
N GLN A 231 25.67 -0.99 18.38
CA GLN A 231 24.34 -0.80 17.77
C GLN A 231 24.37 -0.94 16.24
N GLY A 232 25.41 -0.42 15.56
CA GLY A 232 25.58 -0.57 14.12
C GLY A 232 25.81 -2.03 13.71
N THR A 233 26.78 -2.70 14.34
CA THR A 233 27.07 -4.12 14.10
C THR A 233 25.88 -5.04 14.40
N TRP A 234 25.03 -4.68 15.37
CA TRP A 234 23.78 -5.43 15.59
C TRP A 234 22.75 -5.21 14.48
N GLY A 235 22.61 -3.99 13.96
CA GLY A 235 21.75 -3.73 12.80
C GLY A 235 22.15 -4.56 11.58
N GLU A 236 23.46 -4.67 11.31
CA GLU A 236 24.02 -5.54 10.28
C GLU A 236 23.72 -7.02 10.54
N LEU A 237 23.86 -7.50 11.78
CA LEU A 237 23.54 -8.89 12.18
C LEU A 237 22.06 -9.24 11.98
N VAL A 238 21.14 -8.32 12.29
CA VAL A 238 19.69 -8.54 12.08
C VAL A 238 19.37 -8.55 10.59
N LEU A 239 19.98 -7.67 9.80
CA LEU A 239 19.83 -7.66 8.35
C LEU A 239 20.31 -8.99 7.73
N GLU A 240 21.47 -9.50 8.16
CA GLU A 240 21.99 -10.79 7.69
C GLU A 240 21.05 -11.95 8.06
N LYS A 241 20.55 -12.02 9.30
CA LYS A 241 19.52 -13.03 9.69
C LYS A 241 18.26 -12.97 8.83
N VAL A 242 17.76 -11.78 8.51
CA VAL A 242 16.57 -11.60 7.65
C VAL A 242 16.85 -12.08 6.22
N LEU A 243 18.05 -11.86 5.70
CA LEU A 243 18.47 -12.35 4.38
C LEU A 243 18.60 -13.88 4.36
N GLU A 244 19.22 -14.49 5.38
CA GLU A 244 19.29 -15.96 5.53
C GLU A 244 17.90 -16.61 5.58
N GLN A 245 16.93 -15.96 6.21
CA GLN A 245 15.54 -16.44 6.35
C GLN A 245 14.69 -16.23 5.10
N SER A 246 15.13 -15.39 4.16
CA SER A 246 14.37 -15.08 2.95
C SER A 246 14.39 -16.15 1.86
N ALA A 247 15.14 -17.24 2.09
CA ALA A 247 15.45 -18.31 1.12
C ALA A 247 16.22 -17.87 -0.15
N LEU A 248 16.62 -16.60 -0.26
CA LEU A 248 17.57 -16.12 -1.25
C LEU A 248 18.99 -16.64 -0.94
N ARG A 249 19.84 -16.83 -1.96
CA ARG A 249 21.20 -17.37 -1.79
C ARG A 249 22.26 -16.27 -1.93
N LYS A 250 23.17 -16.21 -0.95
CA LYS A 250 24.31 -15.29 -0.91
C LYS A 250 25.25 -15.56 -2.10
N GLY A 251 25.63 -14.50 -2.81
CA GLY A 251 26.44 -14.56 -4.03
C GLY A 251 25.69 -15.01 -5.30
N VAL A 252 24.35 -15.09 -5.26
CA VAL A 252 23.53 -15.36 -6.45
C VAL A 252 22.33 -14.42 -6.51
N GLU A 253 21.44 -14.46 -5.50
CA GLU A 253 20.29 -13.56 -5.43
C GLU A 253 20.55 -12.32 -4.54
N TYR A 254 21.60 -12.32 -3.72
CA TYR A 254 22.04 -11.11 -3.01
C TYR A 254 23.54 -11.11 -2.71
N GLU A 255 24.12 -9.92 -2.59
CA GLU A 255 25.51 -9.67 -2.18
C GLU A 255 25.57 -8.70 -1.00
N THR A 256 26.46 -8.98 -0.04
CA THR A 256 26.71 -8.15 1.14
C THR A 256 27.97 -7.31 0.96
N GLN A 257 27.88 -6.00 1.24
CA GLN A 257 28.97 -5.03 1.23
C GLN A 257 29.76 -4.92 -0.11
N ALA A 258 29.10 -5.20 -1.24
CA ALA A 258 29.69 -5.07 -2.56
C ALA A 258 30.11 -3.62 -2.86
N VAL A 259 31.21 -3.44 -3.59
CA VAL A 259 31.83 -2.13 -3.83
C VAL A 259 31.65 -1.75 -5.30
N PHE A 260 30.89 -0.68 -5.52
CA PHE A 260 30.57 -0.16 -6.85
C PHE A 260 31.24 1.19 -7.07
N ARG A 261 31.35 1.57 -8.35
CA ARG A 261 31.82 2.89 -8.76
C ARG A 261 30.68 3.63 -9.45
N ASP A 262 30.53 4.92 -9.14
CA ASP A 262 29.65 5.79 -9.90
C ASP A 262 30.33 6.30 -11.19
N GLU A 263 29.57 6.99 -12.05
CA GLU A 263 30.08 7.64 -13.27
C GLU A 263 31.23 8.64 -13.00
N LYS A 264 31.38 9.10 -11.76
CA LYS A 264 32.42 10.04 -11.30
C LYS A 264 33.60 9.28 -10.65
N ASN A 265 33.66 7.96 -10.82
CA ASN A 265 34.72 7.06 -10.34
C ASN A 265 34.87 7.05 -8.80
N ARG A 266 33.84 7.48 -8.06
CA ARG A 266 33.79 7.45 -6.59
C ARG A 266 33.27 6.09 -6.14
N PHE A 267 33.86 5.55 -5.08
CA PHE A 267 33.40 4.30 -4.47
C PHE A 267 32.11 4.53 -3.67
N GLN A 268 31.06 3.81 -4.03
CA GLN A 268 29.85 3.65 -3.21
C GLN A 268 29.76 2.21 -2.74
N ARG A 269 29.44 2.03 -1.46
CA ARG A 269 29.34 0.72 -0.81
C ARG A 269 27.96 0.63 -0.12
N PRO A 270 26.92 0.13 -0.79
CA PRO A 270 25.67 -0.26 -0.13
C PRO A 270 25.93 -1.40 0.86
N ASP A 271 25.07 -1.52 1.88
CA ASP A 271 25.21 -2.59 2.87
C ASP A 271 24.86 -3.94 2.22
N VAL A 272 23.79 -3.99 1.43
CA VAL A 272 23.36 -5.18 0.67
C VAL A 272 22.77 -4.78 -0.68
N VAL A 273 23.02 -5.60 -1.71
CA VAL A 273 22.36 -5.56 -3.02
C VAL A 273 21.60 -6.87 -3.22
N VAL A 274 20.35 -6.79 -3.65
CA VAL A 274 19.48 -7.93 -3.95
C VAL A 274 19.17 -7.93 -5.44
N HIS A 275 19.51 -9.01 -6.13
CA HIS A 275 19.29 -9.18 -7.55
C HIS A 275 17.89 -9.72 -7.82
N LEU A 276 17.20 -9.13 -8.81
CA LEU A 276 15.91 -9.58 -9.32
C LEU A 276 16.08 -10.24 -10.69
N PRO A 277 15.08 -11.05 -11.11
CA PRO A 277 14.92 -11.43 -12.50
C PRO A 277 14.98 -10.23 -13.46
N GLU A 278 15.33 -10.51 -14.72
CA GLU A 278 15.59 -9.52 -15.78
C GLU A 278 16.84 -8.63 -15.55
N GLY A 279 17.65 -8.92 -14.52
CA GLY A 279 18.87 -8.18 -14.22
C GLY A 279 18.57 -6.76 -13.74
N ARG A 280 17.60 -6.64 -12.82
CA ARG A 280 17.38 -5.44 -12.00
C ARG A 280 17.86 -5.69 -10.58
N ASP A 281 18.09 -4.62 -9.83
CA ASP A 281 18.64 -4.71 -8.48
C ASP A 281 17.86 -3.84 -7.47
N ILE A 282 17.82 -4.27 -6.22
CA ILE A 282 17.36 -3.50 -5.07
C ILE A 282 18.53 -3.29 -4.12
N ILE A 283 18.67 -2.06 -3.61
CA ILE A 283 19.71 -1.70 -2.64
C ILE A 283 19.08 -1.59 -1.25
N ILE A 284 19.78 -2.10 -0.24
CA ILE A 284 19.40 -1.99 1.18
C ILE A 284 20.52 -1.24 1.94
N ASP A 285 20.14 -0.24 2.73
CA ASP A 285 21.00 0.52 3.63
C ASP A 285 20.40 0.48 5.05
N SER A 286 21.19 0.14 6.06
CA SER A 286 20.74 -0.25 7.41
C SER A 286 20.92 0.82 8.49
N LYS A 287 21.44 2.00 8.13
CA LYS A 287 22.19 2.84 9.08
C LYS A 287 21.34 3.82 9.91
N VAL A 288 20.23 3.35 10.46
CA VAL A 288 19.34 4.14 11.34
C VAL A 288 19.92 4.26 12.76
N SER A 289 20.05 5.50 13.25
CA SER A 289 20.58 5.78 14.60
C SER A 289 19.49 5.67 15.68
N LEU A 290 19.51 4.59 16.46
CA LEU A 290 18.49 4.27 17.47
C LEU A 290 18.70 4.94 18.86
N ILE A 291 19.69 5.82 19.01
CA ILE A 291 20.01 6.49 20.30
C ILE A 291 18.80 7.25 20.89
N ALA A 292 17.98 7.88 20.05
CA ALA A 292 16.77 8.60 20.51
C ALA A 292 15.67 7.63 20.97
N TRP A 293 15.53 6.48 20.29
CA TRP A 293 14.61 5.40 20.67
C TRP A 293 15.02 4.72 21.98
N GLU A 294 16.30 4.43 22.17
CA GLU A 294 16.85 3.86 23.42
C GLU A 294 16.50 4.74 24.63
N ARG A 295 16.68 6.06 24.49
CA ARG A 295 16.32 7.04 25.51
C ARG A 295 14.80 7.11 25.73
N TYR A 296 14.01 7.14 24.66
CA TYR A 296 12.54 7.14 24.73
C TYR A 296 11.99 5.94 25.53
N VAL A 297 12.50 4.74 25.27
CA VAL A 297 12.11 3.50 25.98
C VAL A 297 12.60 3.46 27.44
N SER A 298 13.64 4.24 27.75
CA SER A 298 14.26 4.32 29.09
C SER A 298 13.78 5.52 29.91
N CYS A 299 12.84 6.32 29.40
CA CYS A 299 12.37 7.55 30.03
C CYS A 299 11.09 7.28 30.84
N GLU A 300 11.05 7.76 32.09
CA GLU A 300 9.91 7.60 33.00
C GLU A 300 9.00 8.84 33.03
N ASP A 301 9.50 10.03 32.65
CA ASP A 301 8.68 11.26 32.49
C ASP A 301 8.00 11.29 31.11
N GLU A 302 6.66 11.33 31.09
CA GLU A 302 5.84 11.41 29.88
C GLU A 302 6.14 12.66 29.02
N ASN A 303 6.56 13.77 29.63
CA ASN A 303 6.85 15.01 28.91
C ASN A 303 8.20 14.93 28.18
N GLU A 304 9.24 14.45 28.87
CA GLU A 304 10.53 14.17 28.24
C GLU A 304 10.41 13.06 27.19
N GLN A 305 9.59 12.03 27.45
CA GLN A 305 9.31 10.95 26.51
C GLN A 305 8.72 11.47 25.17
N LYS A 306 7.78 12.42 25.19
CA LYS A 306 7.27 13.07 23.96
C LYS A 306 8.36 13.80 23.18
N VAL A 307 9.28 14.49 23.87
CA VAL A 307 10.41 15.19 23.25
C VAL A 307 11.40 14.21 22.61
N LEU A 308 11.68 13.08 23.28
CA LEU A 308 12.55 12.02 22.79
C LEU A 308 11.97 11.30 21.57
N LEU A 309 10.65 11.04 21.54
CA LEU A 309 9.96 10.47 20.38
C LEU A 309 10.07 11.38 19.15
N GLN A 310 9.83 12.68 19.34
CA GLN A 310 10.01 13.69 18.30
C GLN A 310 11.49 13.81 17.86
N SER A 311 12.45 13.54 18.75
CA SER A 311 13.87 13.45 18.38
C SER A 311 14.20 12.21 17.55
N HIS A 312 13.49 11.09 17.76
CA HIS A 312 13.62 9.86 16.99
C HIS A 312 13.09 10.02 15.56
N VAL A 313 11.88 10.58 15.40
CA VAL A 313 11.30 10.97 14.09
C VAL A 313 12.26 11.86 13.31
N ARG A 314 12.79 12.93 13.93
CA ARG A 314 13.78 13.82 13.30
C ARG A 314 15.08 13.11 12.91
N ALA A 315 15.53 12.12 13.68
CA ALA A 315 16.72 11.34 13.36
C ALA A 315 16.51 10.45 12.11
N ILE A 316 15.33 9.82 12.01
CA ILE A 316 14.94 9.03 10.82
C ILE A 316 14.82 9.95 9.60
N GLY A 317 14.07 11.05 9.69
CA GLY A 317 13.90 12.01 8.59
C GLY A 317 15.19 12.69 8.13
N LYS A 318 16.19 12.83 9.02
CA LYS A 318 17.54 13.24 8.63
C LYS A 318 18.25 12.15 7.84
N HIS A 319 18.12 10.89 8.23
CA HIS A 319 18.73 9.77 7.51
C HIS A 319 18.11 9.55 6.13
N VAL A 320 16.77 9.63 6.02
CA VAL A 320 16.03 9.62 4.75
C VAL A 320 16.59 10.69 3.79
N ARG A 321 16.79 11.93 4.26
CA ARG A 321 17.41 12.99 3.44
C ARG A 321 18.83 12.67 2.99
N LEU A 322 19.70 12.26 3.92
CA LEU A 322 21.09 11.87 3.62
C LEU A 322 21.20 10.67 2.67
N LEU A 323 20.25 9.73 2.73
CA LEU A 323 20.21 8.58 1.85
C LEU A 323 19.69 8.96 0.45
N GLY A 324 18.73 9.87 0.36
CA GLY A 324 18.19 10.36 -0.92
C GLY A 324 19.15 11.27 -1.68
N GLU A 325 20.17 11.82 -1.00
CA GLU A 325 21.31 12.50 -1.62
C GLU A 325 22.35 11.54 -2.20
N LYS A 326 22.32 10.24 -1.83
CA LYS A 326 23.18 9.21 -2.45
C LYS A 326 22.54 8.75 -3.75
N ASP A 327 23.09 9.22 -4.86
CA ASP A 327 22.68 8.79 -6.20
C ASP A 327 23.16 7.37 -6.51
N TYR A 328 22.45 6.38 -5.99
CA TYR A 328 22.65 4.96 -6.31
C TYR A 328 22.15 4.61 -7.73
N GLY A 329 21.25 5.40 -8.31
CA GLY A 329 20.76 5.21 -9.68
C GLY A 329 21.83 5.45 -10.75
N SER A 330 22.84 6.26 -10.44
CA SER A 330 24.02 6.51 -11.28
C SER A 330 25.10 5.41 -11.26
N LEU A 331 24.86 4.27 -10.61
CA LEU A 331 25.84 3.17 -10.53
C LEU A 331 25.84 2.34 -11.82
N THR A 332 26.80 2.59 -12.71
CA THR A 332 26.89 1.97 -14.06
C THR A 332 26.97 0.44 -14.10
N ALA A 333 27.19 -0.21 -12.96
CA ALA A 333 27.26 -1.67 -12.82
C ALA A 333 26.00 -2.30 -12.20
N ILE A 334 25.01 -1.49 -11.80
CA ILE A 334 23.77 -1.92 -11.14
C ILE A 334 22.59 -1.42 -11.99
N ARG A 335 21.61 -2.28 -12.28
CA ARG A 335 20.34 -1.88 -12.88
C ARG A 335 19.31 -1.65 -11.77
N SER A 336 19.61 -0.70 -10.90
CA SER A 336 18.80 -0.46 -9.70
C SER A 336 17.38 -0.05 -10.08
N LEU A 337 16.39 -0.55 -9.35
CA LEU A 337 15.07 0.05 -9.35
C LEU A 337 15.14 1.51 -8.87
N ASP A 338 14.11 2.28 -9.21
CA ASP A 338 13.94 3.68 -8.80
C ASP A 338 13.69 3.88 -7.29
N PHE A 339 14.13 2.96 -6.42
CA PHE A 339 14.04 3.11 -4.97
C PHE A 339 15.09 2.30 -4.19
N VAL A 340 15.37 2.77 -2.97
CA VAL A 340 16.26 2.12 -1.98
C VAL A 340 15.44 1.68 -0.76
N LEU A 341 15.74 0.51 -0.22
CA LEU A 341 15.18 0.05 1.05
C LEU A 341 16.03 0.56 2.22
N MET A 342 15.43 1.37 3.10
CA MET A 342 16.07 1.85 4.32
C MET A 342 15.64 0.95 5.49
N PHE A 343 16.54 0.07 5.91
CA PHE A 343 16.27 -0.95 6.92
C PHE A 343 16.42 -0.42 8.35
N MET A 344 15.38 -0.60 9.17
CA MET A 344 15.37 -0.24 10.58
C MET A 344 15.25 -1.52 11.44
N PRO A 345 16.28 -1.91 12.22
CA PRO A 345 16.33 -3.23 12.84
C PRO A 345 15.40 -3.42 14.06
N VAL A 346 14.72 -2.37 14.53
CA VAL A 346 13.78 -2.43 15.66
C VAL A 346 12.38 -2.06 15.19
N GLU A 347 11.51 -3.07 15.04
CA GLU A 347 10.11 -2.94 14.61
C GLU A 347 9.33 -1.92 15.47
N ALA A 348 9.49 -1.98 16.80
CA ALA A 348 8.81 -1.05 17.71
C ALA A 348 9.24 0.41 17.50
N ALA A 349 10.50 0.66 17.13
CA ALA A 349 11.01 1.99 16.82
C ALA A 349 10.46 2.53 15.49
N PHE A 350 10.26 1.65 14.51
CA PHE A 350 9.62 1.97 13.24
C PHE A 350 8.14 2.33 13.44
N LEU A 351 7.39 1.49 14.15
CA LEU A 351 5.96 1.71 14.43
C LEU A 351 5.72 2.98 15.26
N ALA A 352 6.55 3.24 16.28
CA ALA A 352 6.42 4.45 17.09
C ALA A 352 6.73 5.73 16.31
N ALA A 353 7.69 5.69 15.36
CA ALA A 353 7.94 6.83 14.48
C ALA A 353 6.76 7.09 13.53
N PHE A 354 6.20 6.03 12.94
CA PHE A 354 5.03 6.11 12.07
C PHE A 354 3.78 6.67 12.79
N GLN A 355 3.56 6.27 14.05
CA GLN A 355 2.45 6.81 14.87
C GLN A 355 2.65 8.27 15.29
N ALA A 356 3.90 8.75 15.33
CA ALA A 356 4.24 10.10 15.78
C ALA A 356 4.25 11.15 14.66
N ASP A 357 4.49 10.73 13.41
CA ASP A 357 4.53 11.56 12.21
C ASP A 357 4.27 10.70 10.96
N ASP A 358 3.07 10.83 10.38
CA ASP A 358 2.65 10.14 9.17
C ASP A 358 3.29 10.74 7.90
N THR A 359 3.66 12.03 7.95
CA THR A 359 4.31 12.74 6.83
C THR A 359 5.71 12.23 6.54
N LEU A 360 6.39 11.65 7.53
CA LEU A 360 7.72 11.04 7.39
C LEU A 360 7.77 9.96 6.29
N PHE A 361 6.72 9.14 6.17
CA PHE A 361 6.65 8.07 5.19
C PHE A 361 6.42 8.63 3.77
N ALA A 362 5.59 9.68 3.65
CA ALA A 362 5.40 10.40 2.40
C ALA A 362 6.69 11.14 1.95
N GLU A 363 7.45 11.75 2.87
CA GLU A 363 8.76 12.33 2.54
C GLU A 363 9.71 11.24 2.01
N ALA A 364 9.78 10.08 2.68
CA ALA A 364 10.64 8.97 2.24
C ALA A 364 10.30 8.49 0.82
N ILE A 365 9.02 8.22 0.53
CA ILE A 365 8.57 7.80 -0.81
C ILE A 365 8.89 8.87 -1.86
N SER A 366 8.66 10.16 -1.56
CA SER A 366 8.97 11.26 -2.49
C SER A 366 10.46 11.35 -2.85
N ARG A 367 11.32 10.82 -1.98
CA ARG A 367 12.78 10.73 -2.13
C ARG A 367 13.26 9.36 -2.60
N LYS A 368 12.38 8.52 -3.14
CA LYS A 368 12.72 7.17 -3.63
C LYS A 368 13.25 6.24 -2.52
N ILE A 369 12.77 6.40 -1.29
CA ILE A 369 13.17 5.56 -0.15
C ILE A 369 11.95 4.88 0.45
N ILE A 370 12.04 3.56 0.60
CA ILE A 370 11.04 2.76 1.29
C ILE A 370 11.62 2.37 2.66
N LEU A 371 10.99 2.86 3.73
CA LEU A 371 11.33 2.45 5.09
C LEU A 371 10.85 1.00 5.30
N VAL A 372 11.76 0.10 5.68
CA VAL A 372 11.44 -1.30 5.96
C VAL A 372 11.94 -1.71 7.34
N SER A 373 11.11 -2.51 8.01
CA SER A 373 11.39 -3.21 9.27
C SER A 373 11.77 -4.67 8.99
N PRO A 374 12.20 -5.47 9.99
CA PRO A 374 12.57 -6.87 9.75
C PRO A 374 11.42 -7.69 9.17
N THR A 375 10.20 -7.44 9.62
CA THR A 375 9.00 -8.14 9.12
C THR A 375 8.75 -7.81 7.65
N THR A 376 8.70 -6.52 7.32
CA THR A 376 8.34 -6.05 5.97
C THR A 376 9.47 -6.30 4.96
N LEU A 377 10.73 -6.26 5.40
CA LEU A 377 11.87 -6.69 4.59
C LEU A 377 11.79 -8.19 4.30
N LEU A 378 11.58 -9.05 5.31
CA LEU A 378 11.48 -10.50 5.11
C LEU A 378 10.37 -10.87 4.12
N THR A 379 9.18 -10.28 4.24
CA THR A 379 8.08 -10.48 3.28
C THR A 379 8.44 -9.99 1.87
N THR A 380 9.15 -8.86 1.76
CA THR A 380 9.62 -8.33 0.47
C THR A 380 10.62 -9.27 -0.19
N LEU A 381 11.60 -9.80 0.56
CA LEU A 381 12.58 -10.74 0.06
C LEU A 381 11.97 -12.10 -0.30
N GLN A 382 11.02 -12.62 0.49
CA GLN A 382 10.24 -13.82 0.14
C GLN A 382 9.39 -13.62 -1.14
N THR A 383 8.90 -12.40 -1.37
CA THR A 383 8.22 -12.05 -2.62
C THR A 383 9.22 -12.09 -3.79
N ILE A 384 10.43 -11.55 -3.62
CA ILE A 384 11.52 -11.62 -4.62
C ILE A 384 11.92 -13.08 -4.91
N GLU A 385 12.05 -13.94 -3.89
CA GLU A 385 12.30 -15.38 -4.07
C GLU A 385 11.19 -16.03 -4.91
N SER A 386 9.93 -15.70 -4.64
CA SER A 386 8.80 -16.26 -5.38
C SER A 386 8.78 -15.82 -6.85
N ILE A 387 9.24 -14.61 -7.16
CA ILE A 387 9.46 -14.15 -8.54
C ILE A 387 10.63 -14.93 -9.19
N TRP A 388 11.73 -15.17 -8.47
CA TRP A 388 12.84 -16.02 -8.94
C TRP A 388 12.40 -17.46 -9.21
N ARG A 389 11.56 -18.05 -8.36
CA ARG A 389 10.99 -19.39 -8.55
C ARG A 389 10.13 -19.44 -9.82
N TYR A 390 9.27 -18.44 -10.03
CA TYR A 390 8.45 -18.31 -11.23
C TYR A 390 9.29 -18.18 -12.51
N GLU A 391 10.29 -17.30 -12.51
CA GLU A 391 11.22 -17.12 -13.64
C GLU A 391 11.97 -18.41 -13.98
N LYS A 392 12.47 -19.12 -12.97
CA LYS A 392 13.14 -20.42 -13.16
C LYS A 392 12.17 -21.47 -13.73
N GLN A 393 10.92 -21.49 -13.29
CA GLN A 393 9.89 -22.39 -13.83
C GLN A 393 9.56 -22.05 -15.29
N SER A 394 9.40 -20.77 -15.62
CA SER A 394 9.16 -20.27 -16.98
C SER A 394 10.29 -20.68 -17.94
N ARG A 395 11.55 -20.42 -17.57
CA ARG A 395 12.72 -20.81 -18.36
C ARG A 395 12.82 -22.33 -18.55
N ASN A 396 12.61 -23.10 -17.49
CA ASN A 396 12.61 -24.57 -17.58
C ASN A 396 11.49 -25.09 -18.49
N ALA A 397 10.28 -24.53 -18.39
CA ALA A 397 9.15 -24.92 -19.25
C ALA A 397 9.43 -24.64 -20.73
N ARG A 398 10.07 -23.51 -21.04
CA ARG A 398 10.53 -23.18 -22.39
C ARG A 398 11.59 -24.15 -22.89
N GLU A 399 12.60 -24.47 -22.09
CA GLU A 399 13.65 -25.44 -22.44
C GLU A 399 13.06 -26.84 -22.68
N ILE A 400 12.06 -27.25 -21.88
CA ILE A 400 11.32 -28.50 -22.08
C ILE A 400 10.54 -28.46 -23.40
N ALA A 401 9.84 -27.37 -23.72
CA ALA A 401 9.10 -27.24 -24.97
C ALA A 401 10.01 -27.29 -26.21
N GLU A 402 11.15 -26.59 -26.17
CA GLU A 402 12.14 -26.61 -27.25
C GLU A 402 12.74 -28.02 -27.45
N LYS A 403 13.06 -28.73 -26.36
CA LYS A 403 13.53 -30.13 -26.43
C LYS A 403 12.45 -31.12 -26.87
N ALA A 404 11.20 -30.91 -26.47
CA ALA A 404 10.07 -31.75 -26.86
C ALA A 404 9.74 -31.60 -28.36
N GLY A 405 9.80 -30.38 -28.91
CA GLY A 405 9.69 -30.14 -30.35
C GLY A 405 10.80 -30.86 -31.14
N ALA A 406 12.06 -30.67 -30.74
CA ALA A 406 13.19 -31.36 -31.38
C ALA A 406 13.16 -32.89 -31.26
N LEU A 407 12.50 -33.43 -30.22
CA LEU A 407 12.25 -34.88 -30.08
C LEU A 407 11.11 -35.35 -31.00
N TYR A 408 10.04 -34.56 -31.13
CA TYR A 408 8.91 -34.83 -32.02
C TYR A 408 9.37 -34.87 -33.48
N ASP A 409 10.14 -33.88 -33.93
CA ASP A 409 10.68 -33.83 -35.30
C ASP A 409 11.51 -35.08 -35.62
N LYS A 410 12.40 -35.49 -34.69
CA LYS A 410 13.19 -36.72 -34.82
C LYS A 410 12.32 -37.98 -34.87
N PHE A 411 11.23 -38.02 -34.10
CA PHE A 411 10.29 -39.13 -34.13
C PHE A 411 9.56 -39.20 -35.47
N CYS A 412 9.12 -38.06 -36.02
CA CYS A 412 8.55 -37.99 -37.37
C CYS A 412 9.52 -38.51 -38.43
N SER A 413 10.76 -38.03 -38.47
CA SER A 413 11.78 -38.54 -39.40
C SER A 413 12.01 -40.04 -39.25
N PHE A 414 12.04 -40.56 -38.02
CA PHE A 414 12.16 -41.99 -37.77
C PHE A 414 10.95 -42.78 -38.29
N THR A 415 9.72 -42.26 -38.15
CA THR A 415 8.52 -42.90 -38.73
C THR A 415 8.53 -42.92 -40.26
N GLU A 416 9.04 -41.86 -40.92
CA GLU A 416 9.23 -41.83 -42.37
C GLU A 416 10.28 -42.87 -42.83
N ASP A 417 11.37 -43.02 -42.08
CA ASP A 417 12.38 -44.04 -42.33
C ASP A 417 11.81 -45.46 -42.19
N MET A 418 10.97 -45.72 -41.18
CA MET A 418 10.27 -47.00 -41.02
C MET A 418 9.28 -47.26 -42.16
N GLU A 419 8.52 -46.25 -42.60
CA GLU A 419 7.61 -46.38 -43.76
C GLU A 419 8.39 -46.68 -45.05
N ARG A 420 9.56 -46.06 -45.23
CA ARG A 420 10.46 -46.31 -46.37
C ARG A 420 11.01 -47.73 -46.34
N ILE A 421 11.38 -48.26 -45.17
CA ILE A 421 11.80 -49.66 -45.00
C ILE A 421 10.63 -50.60 -45.34
N GLY A 422 9.42 -50.33 -44.88
CA GLY A 422 8.23 -51.12 -45.23
C GLY A 422 7.99 -51.18 -46.75
N LYS A 423 8.12 -50.04 -47.45
CA LYS A 423 8.05 -49.98 -48.93
C LYS A 423 9.15 -50.81 -49.60
N GLN A 424 10.38 -50.76 -49.08
CA GLN A 424 11.51 -51.56 -49.59
C GLN A 424 11.32 -53.07 -49.35
N MET A 425 10.80 -53.47 -48.19
CA MET A 425 10.48 -54.88 -47.89
C MET A 425 9.42 -55.42 -48.87
N ASN A 426 8.36 -54.66 -49.15
CA ASN A 426 7.35 -55.05 -50.13
C ASN A 426 7.94 -55.17 -51.55
N ALA A 427 8.84 -54.26 -51.96
CA ALA A 427 9.52 -54.36 -53.25
C ALA A 427 10.45 -55.58 -53.35
N LEU A 428 11.13 -55.93 -52.24
CA LEU A 428 11.99 -57.10 -52.14
C LEU A 428 11.19 -58.41 -52.17
N GLN A 429 10.04 -58.44 -51.47
CA GLN A 429 9.08 -59.55 -51.51
C GLN A 429 8.55 -59.78 -52.93
N ASN A 430 8.06 -58.73 -53.61
CA ASN A 430 7.59 -58.81 -54.99
C ASN A 430 8.68 -59.30 -55.97
N SER A 431 9.93 -58.89 -55.73
CA SER A 431 11.09 -59.31 -56.53
C SER A 431 11.43 -60.78 -56.30
N TYR A 432 11.36 -61.25 -55.04
CA TYR A 432 11.54 -62.65 -54.66
C TYR A 432 10.44 -63.53 -55.28
N GLU A 433 9.17 -63.15 -55.16
CA GLU A 433 8.03 -63.86 -55.77
C GLU A 433 8.18 -63.93 -57.30
N SER A 434 8.53 -62.81 -57.95
CA SER A 434 8.80 -62.76 -59.40
C SER A 434 9.95 -63.68 -59.83
N ALA A 435 10.98 -63.84 -58.98
CA ALA A 435 12.07 -64.78 -59.23
C ALA A 435 11.62 -66.24 -59.03
N MET A 436 10.80 -66.51 -58.01
CA MET A 436 10.26 -67.84 -57.73
C MET A 436 9.30 -68.32 -58.82
N VAL A 437 8.48 -67.42 -59.38
CA VAL A 437 7.69 -67.66 -60.60
C VAL A 437 8.57 -68.10 -61.77
N ARG A 438 9.63 -67.35 -62.07
CA ARG A 438 10.56 -67.72 -63.17
C ARG A 438 11.30 -69.04 -62.89
N LEU A 439 11.60 -69.33 -61.63
CA LEU A 439 12.33 -70.53 -61.22
C LEU A 439 11.45 -71.78 -61.26
N SER A 440 10.30 -71.77 -60.57
CA SER A 440 9.48 -72.96 -60.30
C SER A 440 7.98 -72.79 -60.59
N GLN A 441 7.37 -71.61 -60.49
CA GLN A 441 5.90 -71.48 -60.58
C GLN A 441 5.42 -70.91 -61.92
N GLY A 442 4.69 -71.69 -62.71
CA GLY A 442 4.04 -71.23 -63.95
C GLY A 442 4.63 -71.76 -65.25
N ARG A 443 3.91 -71.50 -66.36
CA ARG A 443 4.03 -72.23 -67.64
C ARG A 443 5.39 -72.04 -68.31
N GLY A 444 6.26 -73.04 -68.16
CA GLY A 444 7.62 -73.04 -68.71
C GLY A 444 8.65 -72.35 -67.80
N ASN A 445 8.50 -72.49 -66.49
CA ASN A 445 9.51 -72.16 -65.48
C ASN A 445 10.88 -72.84 -65.75
N LEU A 446 11.96 -72.35 -65.14
CA LEU A 446 13.31 -72.84 -65.41
C LEU A 446 13.53 -74.30 -64.98
N ILE A 447 12.99 -74.73 -63.84
CA ILE A 447 13.15 -76.12 -63.35
C ILE A 447 12.54 -77.12 -64.36
N SER A 448 11.30 -76.89 -64.79
CA SER A 448 10.61 -77.74 -65.78
C SER A 448 11.27 -77.76 -67.16
N ARG A 449 12.07 -76.74 -67.52
CA ARG A 449 12.93 -76.76 -68.73
C ARG A 449 14.22 -77.53 -68.52
N VAL A 450 14.89 -77.33 -67.38
CA VAL A 450 16.19 -77.96 -67.09
C VAL A 450 16.04 -79.45 -66.83
N GLU A 451 14.97 -79.89 -66.15
CA GLU A 451 14.72 -81.31 -65.84
C GLU A 451 14.39 -82.15 -67.10
N ARG A 452 14.09 -81.50 -68.24
CA ARG A 452 13.98 -82.17 -69.55
C ARG A 452 15.35 -82.54 -70.15
N PHE A 453 16.44 -81.86 -69.80
CA PHE A 453 17.76 -82.17 -70.37
C PHE A 453 18.29 -83.57 -70.00
N PRO A 454 18.16 -84.06 -68.74
CA PRO A 454 18.44 -85.45 -68.42
C PRO A 454 17.61 -86.46 -69.23
N GLN A 455 16.33 -86.15 -69.48
CA GLN A 455 15.45 -86.98 -70.31
C GLN A 455 15.88 -87.01 -71.79
N MET A 456 16.50 -85.92 -72.27
CA MET A 456 17.11 -85.78 -73.59
C MET A 456 18.55 -86.33 -73.66
N GLY A 457 19.04 -87.03 -72.64
CA GLY A 457 20.34 -87.70 -72.64
C GLY A 457 21.54 -86.87 -72.15
N VAL A 458 21.33 -85.66 -71.63
CA VAL A 458 22.41 -84.82 -71.07
C VAL A 458 22.86 -85.36 -69.70
N LYS A 459 24.15 -85.70 -69.57
CA LYS A 459 24.72 -86.29 -68.34
C LYS A 459 24.98 -85.24 -67.25
N ALA A 460 24.00 -85.01 -66.38
CA ALA A 460 24.13 -84.17 -65.18
C ALA A 460 24.76 -84.94 -63.98
N LYS A 461 25.70 -84.31 -63.26
CA LYS A 461 26.36 -84.90 -62.07
C LYS A 461 25.64 -84.63 -60.73
N LYS A 462 24.75 -83.63 -60.67
CA LYS A 462 23.94 -83.27 -59.50
C LYS A 462 22.48 -83.19 -59.94
N LYS A 463 21.55 -83.53 -59.04
CA LYS A 463 20.10 -83.47 -59.27
C LYS A 463 19.48 -82.34 -58.46
N ILE A 464 18.38 -81.77 -58.95
CA ILE A 464 17.59 -80.77 -58.22
C ILE A 464 16.88 -81.48 -57.05
N PRO A 465 16.75 -80.87 -55.85
CA PRO A 465 16.03 -81.46 -54.73
C PRO A 465 14.55 -81.70 -55.07
N LYS A 466 14.04 -82.90 -54.76
CA LYS A 466 12.65 -83.31 -55.09
C LYS A 466 11.59 -82.31 -54.60
N SER A 467 11.73 -81.79 -53.39
CA SER A 467 10.78 -80.83 -52.81
C SER A 467 10.56 -79.56 -53.64
N ILE A 468 11.53 -79.15 -54.46
CA ILE A 468 11.42 -77.98 -55.34
C ILE A 468 10.83 -78.38 -56.71
N ILE A 469 11.04 -79.63 -57.13
CA ILE A 469 10.40 -80.21 -58.34
C ILE A 469 8.90 -80.40 -58.08
N ASP A 470 8.53 -81.01 -56.95
CA ASP A 470 7.14 -81.26 -56.57
C ASP A 470 6.33 -79.94 -56.48
N GLN A 471 6.94 -78.87 -55.96
CA GLN A 471 6.35 -77.52 -55.95
C GLN A 471 6.21 -76.88 -57.34
N ALA A 472 7.06 -77.27 -58.30
CA ALA A 472 7.05 -76.74 -59.67
C ALA A 472 6.04 -77.47 -60.59
N ASP A 473 5.70 -78.72 -60.27
CA ASP A 473 4.68 -79.50 -61.00
C ASP A 473 3.25 -79.29 -60.46
N LEU A 474 3.11 -78.71 -59.26
CA LEU A 474 1.83 -78.36 -58.62
C LEU A 474 1.27 -76.97 -59.02
N SER A 475 1.97 -76.20 -59.88
CA SER A 475 1.65 -74.80 -60.25
C SER A 475 1.56 -74.55 -61.77
#